data_AF-A0A959XYK1-F1
#
_entry.id   AF-A0A959XYK1-F1
#
_cell.length_a   1.000
_cell.length_b   1.000
_cell.length_c   1.000
_cell.angle_alpha   90.00
_cell.angle_beta   90.00
_cell.angle_gamma   90.00
#
_symmetry.space_group_name_H-M   'P 1'
#
loop_
_entity.id
_entity.type
_entity.pdbx_description
1 polymer ?
#
loop_
_entity_poly.entity_id
_entity_poly.type
_entity_poly.pdbx_seq_one_letter_code
_entity_poly.pdbx_strand_id
1 'polypeptide(L)'
;NDDRFDLLSKYGHAISSKVNVSGLFNLRSQFFKGFTFPDNVKTYASNFMAPGYILLSAGLDYKPNKDLSIFFSPVTARWVIVRDTALSNKGLYGVTPGKSSILEFGAFVTVNYLKEISKSVTYKGRLDLFSNYKKNPQNIDLFMSNVFNFKISKALSATWALDLIYDDDVKLFGPNQSSPGLQVKSLIGIGLLLKF
;
A
#
# COMPACT_ATOMS: atom_id res chain seq x y z
N ASN A 1 2.48 -15.92 -0.98
CA ASN A 1 1.31 -15.71 -1.87
C ASN A 1 1.31 -14.22 -2.19
N ASP A 2 1.28 -13.87 -3.48
CA ASP A 2 1.45 -12.49 -3.98
C ASP A 2 0.15 -11.85 -4.47
N ASP A 3 -0.97 -12.50 -4.18
CA ASP A 3 -2.29 -12.00 -4.48
C ASP A 3 -2.57 -10.69 -3.73
N ARG A 4 -2.84 -9.63 -4.49
CA ARG A 4 -3.22 -8.32 -3.98
C ARG A 4 -4.22 -7.69 -4.93
N PHE A 5 -5.30 -7.21 -4.34
CA PHE A 5 -6.25 -6.31 -4.98
C PHE A 5 -6.15 -4.93 -4.32
N ASP A 6 -6.05 -3.90 -5.15
CA ASP A 6 -5.96 -2.50 -4.73
C ASP A 6 -6.80 -1.64 -5.70
N LEU A 7 -7.95 -1.16 -5.22
CA LEU A 7 -8.84 -0.25 -5.94
C LEU A 7 -8.67 1.15 -5.35
N LEU A 8 -8.14 2.07 -6.14
CA LEU A 8 -8.00 3.48 -5.77
C LEU A 8 -8.91 4.33 -6.64
N SER A 9 -9.80 5.10 -6.01
CA SER A 9 -10.65 6.09 -6.64
C SER A 9 -10.37 7.45 -6.03
N LYS A 10 -10.23 8.47 -6.88
CA LYS A 10 -10.01 9.86 -6.46
C LYS A 10 -10.86 10.78 -7.32
N TYR A 11 -11.65 11.63 -6.66
CA TYR A 11 -12.45 12.66 -7.29
C TYR A 11 -12.05 14.01 -6.72
N GLY A 12 -11.88 15.03 -7.56
CA GLY A 12 -11.48 16.35 -7.08
C GLY A 12 -11.94 17.48 -7.97
N HIS A 13 -12.11 18.64 -7.36
CA HIS A 13 -12.47 19.90 -8.01
C HIS A 13 -11.26 20.85 -7.98
N ALA A 14 -10.90 21.39 -9.15
CA ALA A 14 -9.79 22.33 -9.26
C ALA A 14 -10.12 23.64 -8.56
N ILE A 15 -9.27 24.05 -7.62
CA ILE A 15 -9.35 25.36 -6.96
C ILE A 15 -8.25 26.32 -7.43
N SER A 16 -7.22 25.79 -8.10
CA SER A 16 -6.22 26.54 -8.84
C SER A 16 -5.69 25.70 -10.00
N SER A 17 -4.79 26.26 -10.82
CA SER A 17 -4.17 25.55 -11.94
C SER A 17 -3.38 24.29 -11.53
N LYS A 18 -2.99 24.17 -10.26
CA LYS A 18 -2.16 23.07 -9.76
C LYS A 18 -2.73 22.37 -8.52
N VAL A 19 -3.84 22.86 -7.94
CA VAL A 19 -4.38 22.31 -6.69
C VAL A 19 -5.85 21.95 -6.87
N ASN A 20 -6.20 20.73 -6.48
CA ASN A 20 -7.58 20.27 -6.43
C ASN A 20 -7.99 19.96 -4.98
N VAL A 21 -9.18 20.36 -4.57
CA VAL A 21 -9.82 19.78 -3.38
C VAL A 21 -10.36 18.41 -3.79
N SER A 22 -9.94 17.34 -3.12
CA SER A 22 -10.22 15.98 -3.56
C SER A 22 -10.66 15.06 -2.42
N GLY A 23 -11.61 14.18 -2.74
CA GLY A 23 -11.92 12.98 -1.97
C GLY A 23 -11.19 11.78 -2.55
N LEU A 24 -10.68 10.91 -1.69
CA LEU A 24 -9.97 9.68 -2.06
C LEU A 24 -10.57 8.50 -1.30
N PHE A 25 -10.88 7.46 -2.06
CA PHE A 25 -11.31 6.16 -1.56
C PHE A 25 -10.30 5.09 -2.00
N ASN A 26 -9.82 4.28 -1.07
CA ASN A 26 -8.98 3.13 -1.37
C ASN A 26 -9.50 1.87 -0.69
N LEU A 27 -9.60 0.78 -1.43
CA LEU A 27 -9.90 -0.55 -0.92
C LEU A 27 -8.75 -1.49 -1.31
N ARG A 28 -8.13 -2.13 -0.32
CA ARG A 28 -7.04 -3.08 -0.53
C ARG A 28 -7.28 -4.36 0.25
N SER A 29 -7.11 -5.51 -0.39
CA SER A 29 -7.12 -6.82 0.28
C SER A 29 -6.42 -7.89 -0.57
N GLN A 30 -6.51 -9.14 -0.14
CA GLN A 30 -6.07 -10.34 -0.85
C GLN A 30 -7.32 -11.16 -1.18
N PHE A 31 -7.33 -12.04 -2.18
CA PHE A 31 -8.48 -12.93 -2.44
C PHE A 31 -8.30 -14.30 -1.82
N PHE A 32 -7.11 -14.88 -1.99
CA PHE A 32 -6.86 -16.26 -1.61
C PHE A 32 -6.14 -16.39 -0.26
N LYS A 33 -6.18 -17.61 0.29
CA LYS A 33 -5.43 -17.94 1.49
C LYS A 33 -3.92 -17.77 1.25
N GLY A 34 -3.29 -16.94 2.07
CA GLY A 34 -1.84 -16.75 2.06
C GLY A 34 -1.17 -17.44 3.23
N PHE A 35 0.05 -17.92 2.96
CA PHE A 35 0.91 -18.54 3.95
C PHE A 35 2.29 -17.89 3.90
N THR A 36 2.87 -17.69 5.07
CA THR A 36 4.29 -17.33 5.24
C THR A 36 5.06 -18.57 5.69
N PHE A 37 6.38 -18.53 5.54
CA PHE A 37 7.27 -19.64 5.89
C PHE A 37 8.43 -19.17 6.78
N PRO A 38 8.14 -18.54 7.94
CA PRO A 38 9.19 -18.28 8.92
C PRO A 38 9.84 -19.61 9.32
N ASP A 39 11.16 -19.69 9.25
CA ASP A 39 11.95 -20.90 9.57
C ASP A 39 11.47 -22.17 8.85
N ASN A 40 11.02 -22.03 7.59
CA ASN A 40 10.44 -23.11 6.77
C ASN A 40 9.13 -23.73 7.34
N VAL A 41 8.50 -23.10 8.32
CA VAL A 41 7.23 -23.56 8.89
C VAL A 41 6.05 -22.84 8.23
N LYS A 42 5.16 -23.61 7.59
CA LYS A 42 3.96 -23.08 6.95
C LYS A 42 3.03 -22.44 7.98
N THR A 43 2.97 -21.12 7.97
CA THR A 43 2.15 -20.32 8.89
C THR A 43 1.03 -19.64 8.12
N TYR A 44 -0.21 -19.83 8.59
CA TYR A 44 -1.36 -19.16 7.98
C TYR A 44 -1.32 -17.66 8.26
N ALA A 45 -1.35 -16.86 7.20
CA ALA A 45 -1.09 -15.43 7.28
C ALA A 45 -2.30 -14.59 6.82
N SER A 46 -2.98 -14.96 5.74
CA SER A 46 -3.99 -14.09 5.15
C SER A 46 -5.15 -14.80 4.45
N ASN A 47 -6.24 -14.07 4.22
CA ASN A 47 -7.44 -14.47 3.49
C ASN A 47 -8.14 -13.25 2.88
N PHE A 48 -9.24 -13.48 2.16
CA PHE A 48 -10.12 -12.39 1.74
C PHE A 48 -10.63 -11.56 2.92
N MET A 49 -10.36 -10.24 2.87
CA MET A 49 -10.62 -9.28 3.94
C MET A 49 -9.94 -9.64 5.26
N ALA A 50 -8.77 -10.30 5.20
CA ALA A 50 -7.92 -10.60 6.35
C ALA A 50 -6.43 -10.59 5.91
N PRO A 51 -5.81 -9.41 5.77
CA PRO A 51 -6.36 -8.08 6.07
C PRO A 51 -7.14 -7.48 4.88
N GLY A 52 -8.14 -6.67 5.20
CA GLY A 52 -8.79 -5.74 4.30
C GLY A 52 -8.62 -4.33 4.83
N TYR A 53 -8.27 -3.38 3.96
CA TYR A 53 -8.10 -1.97 4.29
C TYR A 53 -9.07 -1.15 3.46
N ILE A 54 -9.89 -0.35 4.13
CA ILE A 54 -10.74 0.68 3.51
C ILE A 54 -10.22 2.02 4.00
N LEU A 55 -9.86 2.91 3.09
CA LEU A 55 -9.39 4.25 3.41
C LEU A 55 -10.30 5.27 2.71
N LEU A 56 -10.86 6.19 3.48
CA LEU A 56 -11.65 7.30 2.99
C LEU A 56 -11.02 8.60 3.49
N SER A 57 -10.75 9.51 2.58
CA SER A 57 -9.91 10.68 2.85
C SER A 57 -10.40 11.91 2.12
N ALA A 58 -10.33 13.07 2.76
CA ALA A 58 -10.64 14.37 2.15
C ALA A 58 -9.46 15.32 2.32
N GLY A 59 -8.93 15.83 1.20
CA GLY A 59 -7.69 16.58 1.21
C GLY A 59 -7.44 17.42 -0.03
N LEU A 60 -6.19 17.87 -0.18
CA LEU A 60 -5.72 18.65 -1.31
C LEU A 60 -4.78 17.80 -2.17
N ASP A 61 -5.01 17.82 -3.48
CA ASP A 61 -4.15 17.17 -4.48
C ASP A 61 -3.38 18.23 -5.24
N TYR A 62 -2.08 18.34 -4.96
CA TYR A 62 -1.15 19.23 -5.63
C TYR A 62 -0.47 18.52 -6.80
N LYS A 63 -0.64 19.06 -8.00
CA LYS A 63 -0.08 18.56 -9.26
C LYS A 63 0.80 19.64 -9.90
N PRO A 64 2.08 19.74 -9.50
CA PRO A 64 2.99 20.75 -10.06
C PRO A 64 3.22 20.58 -11.57
N ASN A 65 3.15 19.34 -12.05
CA ASN A 65 3.28 18.95 -13.45
C ASN A 65 2.49 17.64 -13.69
N LYS A 66 2.53 17.12 -14.92
CA LYS A 66 1.83 15.88 -15.31
C LYS A 66 2.42 14.59 -14.71
N ASP A 67 3.68 14.63 -14.26
CA ASP A 67 4.42 13.47 -13.79
C ASP A 67 4.26 13.26 -12.27
N LEU A 68 3.89 14.30 -11.50
CA LEU A 68 3.84 14.30 -10.03
C LEU A 68 2.47 14.71 -9.49
N SER A 69 1.93 13.93 -8.55
CA SER A 69 0.72 14.21 -7.77
C SER A 69 1.00 13.97 -6.29
N ILE A 70 0.78 14.99 -5.46
CA ILE A 70 0.94 14.94 -4.01
C ILE A 70 -0.43 15.20 -3.39
N PHE A 71 -1.06 14.16 -2.85
CA PHE A 71 -2.29 14.30 -2.10
C PHE A 71 -1.98 14.34 -0.61
N PHE A 72 -2.41 15.40 0.05
CA PHE A 72 -2.32 15.57 1.49
C PHE A 72 -3.73 15.67 2.08
N SER A 73 -4.00 14.87 3.10
CA SER A 73 -5.26 14.88 3.81
C SER A 73 -5.03 14.90 5.32
N PRO A 74 -5.53 15.92 6.04
CA PRO A 74 -5.54 15.92 7.49
C PRO A 74 -6.71 15.09 8.06
N VAL A 75 -7.68 14.68 7.21
CA VAL A 75 -8.86 13.94 7.68
C VAL A 75 -9.00 12.68 6.85
N THR A 76 -8.47 11.59 7.40
CA THR A 76 -8.55 10.25 6.83
C THR A 76 -9.11 9.27 7.85
N ALA A 77 -10.09 8.48 7.43
CA ALA A 77 -10.56 7.31 8.13
C ALA A 77 -9.99 6.05 7.47
N ARG A 78 -9.30 5.22 8.24
CA ARG A 78 -8.75 3.92 7.82
C ARG A 78 -9.44 2.81 8.62
N TRP A 79 -10.19 1.96 7.94
CA TRP A 79 -10.82 0.79 8.52
C TRP A 79 -9.98 -0.45 8.16
N VAL A 80 -9.37 -1.06 9.18
CA VAL A 80 -8.67 -2.34 9.05
C VAL A 80 -9.62 -3.44 9.45
N ILE A 81 -9.80 -4.42 8.58
CA ILE A 81 -10.73 -5.54 8.73
C ILE A 81 -9.93 -6.83 8.67
N VAL A 82 -10.15 -7.71 9.65
CA VAL A 82 -9.61 -9.06 9.74
C VAL A 82 -10.78 -10.01 9.95
N ARG A 83 -11.42 -10.38 8.84
CA ARG A 83 -12.65 -11.20 8.84
C ARG A 83 -12.42 -12.65 9.22
N ASP A 84 -11.18 -13.13 9.16
CA ASP A 84 -10.81 -14.48 9.53
C ASP A 84 -10.57 -14.59 11.04
N THR A 85 -11.39 -15.39 11.73
CA THR A 85 -11.38 -15.51 13.19
C THR A 85 -10.05 -16.04 13.72
N ALA A 86 -9.37 -16.93 12.99
CA ALA A 86 -8.08 -17.47 13.42
C ALA A 86 -6.99 -16.41 13.40
N LEU A 87 -7.07 -15.46 12.46
CA LEU A 87 -6.14 -14.33 12.35
C LEU A 87 -6.51 -13.20 13.32
N SER A 88 -7.80 -12.90 13.49
CA SER A 88 -8.27 -11.85 14.40
C SER A 88 -8.07 -12.22 15.88
N ASN A 89 -8.22 -13.49 16.25
CA ASN A 89 -7.95 -13.97 17.62
C ASN A 89 -6.48 -13.83 18.00
N LYS A 90 -5.57 -13.85 17.03
CA LYS A 90 -4.14 -13.58 17.24
C LYS A 90 -3.81 -12.09 17.30
N GLY A 91 -4.78 -11.19 17.06
CA GLY A 91 -4.56 -9.75 17.01
C GLY A 91 -3.66 -9.30 15.85
N LEU A 92 -3.58 -10.08 14.77
CA LEU A 92 -2.75 -9.73 13.62
C LEU A 92 -3.28 -8.46 12.94
N TYR A 93 -2.38 -7.68 12.32
CA TYR A 93 -2.72 -6.44 11.62
C TYR A 93 -3.28 -5.32 12.53
N GLY A 94 -3.00 -5.39 13.84
CA GLY A 94 -3.28 -4.31 14.79
C GLY A 94 -4.70 -4.31 15.36
N VAL A 95 -5.56 -5.27 14.99
CA VAL A 95 -6.87 -5.43 15.65
C VAL A 95 -6.68 -5.98 17.07
N THR A 96 -7.55 -5.58 18.00
CA THR A 96 -7.58 -6.21 19.32
C THR A 96 -7.91 -7.70 19.18
N PRO A 97 -7.20 -8.62 19.88
CA PRO A 97 -7.52 -10.04 19.87
C PRO A 97 -9.01 -10.31 20.06
N GLY A 98 -9.61 -11.05 19.13
CA GLY A 98 -11.04 -11.38 19.13
C GLY A 98 -11.97 -10.31 18.51
N LYS A 99 -11.43 -9.16 18.10
CA LYS A 99 -12.15 -8.17 17.27
C LYS A 99 -11.75 -8.33 15.81
N SER A 100 -12.73 -8.25 14.91
CA SER A 100 -12.52 -8.42 13.47
C SER A 100 -12.25 -7.11 12.72
N SER A 101 -12.21 -5.97 13.41
CA SER A 101 -11.85 -4.71 12.79
C SER A 101 -11.41 -3.65 13.78
N ILE A 102 -10.71 -2.63 13.28
CA ILE A 102 -10.36 -1.41 13.99
C ILE A 102 -10.53 -0.22 13.04
N LEU A 103 -11.08 0.87 13.56
CA LEU A 103 -11.23 2.13 12.84
C LEU A 103 -10.21 3.14 13.37
N GLU A 104 -9.42 3.68 12.47
CA GLU A 104 -8.35 4.63 12.76
C GLU A 104 -8.63 5.95 12.06
N PHE A 105 -8.23 7.04 12.69
CA PHE A 105 -8.36 8.39 12.15
C PHE A 105 -6.99 9.04 12.15
N GLY A 106 -6.66 9.75 11.09
CA GLY A 106 -5.31 10.23 10.91
C GLY A 106 -5.10 11.17 9.74
N ALA A 107 -3.85 11.63 9.65
CA ALA A 107 -3.33 12.28 8.46
C ALA A 107 -2.87 11.22 7.45
N PHE A 108 -3.06 11.52 6.17
CA PHE A 108 -2.61 10.68 5.07
C PHE A 108 -1.92 11.53 4.01
N VAL A 109 -0.79 11.05 3.52
CA VAL A 109 -0.09 11.59 2.36
C VAL A 109 0.11 10.48 1.36
N THR A 110 -0.22 10.74 0.09
CA THR A 110 0.21 9.89 -1.02
C THR A 110 0.90 10.72 -2.09
N VAL A 111 2.14 10.33 -2.40
CA VAL A 111 2.95 10.91 -3.48
C VAL A 111 3.00 9.89 -4.60
N ASN A 112 2.53 10.29 -5.77
CA ASN A 112 2.55 9.47 -6.98
C ASN A 112 3.42 10.16 -8.03
N TYR A 113 4.39 9.44 -8.56
CA TYR A 113 5.30 9.91 -9.59
C TYR A 113 5.31 8.94 -10.77
N LEU A 114 5.03 9.43 -11.97
CA LEU A 114 5.04 8.67 -13.21
C LEU A 114 5.95 9.39 -14.19
N LYS A 115 7.06 8.74 -14.59
CA LYS A 115 8.01 9.31 -15.53
C LYS A 115 8.34 8.33 -16.65
N GLU A 116 8.12 8.76 -17.88
CA GLU A 116 8.77 8.15 -19.03
C GLU A 116 10.22 8.64 -19.07
N ILE A 117 11.14 7.78 -18.63
CA ILE A 117 12.58 8.10 -18.61
C ILE A 117 13.13 8.04 -20.03
N SER A 118 12.64 7.08 -20.83
CA SER A 118 12.88 6.96 -22.26
C SER A 118 11.75 6.19 -22.93
N LYS A 119 11.75 6.10 -24.26
CA LYS A 119 10.77 5.29 -25.03
C LYS A 119 10.72 3.81 -24.62
N SER A 120 11.75 3.32 -23.94
CA SER A 120 11.86 1.93 -23.48
C SER A 120 11.78 1.77 -21.97
N VAL A 121 11.75 2.86 -21.19
CA VAL A 121 11.79 2.80 -19.72
C VAL A 121 10.77 3.75 -19.11
N THR A 122 9.84 3.21 -18.34
CA THR A 122 8.90 3.99 -17.53
C THR A 122 9.07 3.65 -16.06
N TYR A 123 9.15 4.68 -15.22
CA TYR A 123 9.18 4.56 -13.77
C TYR A 123 7.85 5.02 -13.17
N LYS A 124 7.33 4.23 -12.23
CA LYS A 124 6.17 4.54 -11.39
C LYS A 124 6.60 4.43 -9.93
N GLY A 125 6.58 5.55 -9.21
CA GLY A 125 6.78 5.60 -7.77
C GLY A 125 5.48 5.94 -7.05
N ARG A 126 5.19 5.26 -5.96
CA ARG A 126 4.13 5.60 -5.00
C ARG A 126 4.71 5.57 -3.60
N LEU A 127 4.47 6.61 -2.81
CA LEU A 127 4.76 6.66 -1.38
C LEU A 127 3.47 7.04 -0.65
N ASP A 128 3.03 6.18 0.25
CA ASP A 128 1.92 6.41 1.14
C ASP A 128 2.45 6.51 2.58
N LEU A 129 2.03 7.55 3.29
CA LEU A 129 2.34 7.79 4.69
C LEU A 129 1.04 7.99 5.46
N PHE A 130 0.86 7.26 6.55
CA PHE A 130 -0.30 7.40 7.43
C PHE A 130 0.15 7.65 8.86
N SER A 131 -0.44 8.65 9.51
CA SER A 131 -0.18 8.99 10.92
C SER A 131 -1.48 8.84 11.69
N ASN A 132 -1.52 7.91 12.65
CA ASN A 132 -2.69 7.65 13.48
C ASN A 132 -2.77 8.67 14.63
N TYR A 133 -3.82 9.51 14.64
CA TYR A 133 -3.98 10.56 15.65
C TYR A 133 -4.20 10.04 17.08
N LYS A 134 -4.66 8.80 17.24
CA LYS A 134 -4.96 8.22 18.55
C LYS A 134 -3.82 7.37 19.12
N LYS A 135 -2.84 7.00 18.30
CA LYS A 135 -1.83 6.01 18.66
C LYS A 135 -0.46 6.47 18.17
N ASN A 136 0.22 7.24 19.02
CA ASN A 136 1.54 7.82 18.75
C ASN A 136 1.64 8.45 17.36
N PRO A 137 1.11 9.66 17.14
CA PRO A 137 1.06 10.29 15.81
C PRO A 137 2.42 10.45 15.12
N GLN A 138 3.51 10.36 15.89
CA GLN A 138 4.89 10.41 15.39
C GLN A 138 5.31 9.10 14.69
N ASN A 139 4.62 8.00 14.97
CA ASN A 139 4.81 6.71 14.32
C ASN A 139 4.04 6.73 13.00
N ILE A 140 4.80 6.92 11.91
CA ILE A 140 4.24 6.99 10.57
C ILE A 140 4.32 5.62 9.92
N ASP A 141 3.16 5.08 9.54
CA ASP A 141 3.09 3.89 8.70
C ASP A 141 3.50 4.28 7.29
N LEU A 142 4.45 3.54 6.72
CA LEU A 142 5.03 3.78 5.41
C LEU A 142 4.76 2.61 4.49
N PHE A 143 4.27 2.94 3.29
CA PHE A 143 4.24 2.03 2.16
C PHE A 143 4.84 2.73 0.95
N MET A 144 5.89 2.18 0.36
CA MET A 144 6.49 2.70 -0.86
C MET A 144 6.57 1.60 -1.91
N SER A 145 6.20 1.92 -3.14
CA SER A 145 6.27 1.02 -4.30
C SER A 145 7.00 1.71 -5.44
N ASN A 146 8.00 1.03 -5.99
CA ASN A 146 8.84 1.50 -7.08
C ASN A 146 8.76 0.49 -8.21
N VAL A 147 8.22 0.87 -9.37
CA VAL A 147 8.05 -0.03 -10.51
C VAL A 147 8.74 0.54 -11.73
N PHE A 148 9.74 -0.18 -12.22
CA PHE A 148 10.37 0.06 -13.50
C PHE A 148 9.80 -0.89 -14.53
N ASN A 149 9.31 -0.34 -15.64
CA ASN A 149 8.83 -1.10 -16.79
C ASN A 149 9.82 -0.88 -17.93
N PHE A 150 10.35 -1.97 -18.45
CA PHE A 150 11.32 -2.01 -19.53
C PHE A 150 10.68 -2.65 -20.77
N LYS A 151 10.65 -1.92 -21.87
CA LYS A 151 10.30 -2.45 -23.18
C LYS A 151 11.57 -2.89 -23.89
N ILE A 152 11.83 -4.19 -23.87
CA ILE A 152 13.04 -4.79 -24.44
C ILE A 152 12.89 -4.89 -25.97
N SER A 153 11.73 -5.33 -26.46
CA SER A 153 11.43 -5.43 -27.88
C SER A 153 9.94 -5.19 -28.17
N LYS A 154 9.50 -5.37 -29.42
CA LYS A 154 8.07 -5.32 -29.77
C LYS A 154 7.25 -6.46 -29.13
N ALA A 155 7.92 -7.57 -28.78
CA ALA A 155 7.29 -8.78 -28.26
C ALA A 155 7.69 -9.08 -26.79
N LEU A 156 8.63 -8.33 -26.22
CA LEU A 156 9.18 -8.62 -24.89
C LEU A 156 9.23 -7.37 -24.00
N SER A 157 8.81 -7.54 -22.76
CA SER A 157 8.92 -6.56 -21.69
C SER A 157 9.45 -7.20 -20.41
N ALA A 158 10.04 -6.39 -19.56
CA ALA A 158 10.38 -6.77 -18.19
C ALA A 158 9.85 -5.72 -17.23
N THR A 159 9.47 -6.15 -16.03
CA THR A 159 9.05 -5.29 -14.93
C THR A 159 9.91 -5.61 -13.73
N TRP A 160 10.44 -4.58 -13.09
CA TRP A 160 11.09 -4.70 -11.79
C TRP A 160 10.31 -3.85 -10.79
N ALA A 161 9.78 -4.50 -9.76
CA ALA A 161 9.05 -3.86 -8.67
C ALA A 161 9.81 -4.01 -7.35
N LEU A 162 9.91 -2.93 -6.60
CA LEU A 162 10.51 -2.86 -5.27
C LEU A 162 9.50 -2.19 -4.32
N ASP A 163 8.95 -3.00 -3.41
CA ASP A 163 8.02 -2.57 -2.38
C ASP A 163 8.74 -2.49 -1.02
N LEU A 164 8.48 -1.43 -0.26
CA LEU A 164 9.01 -1.16 1.06
C LEU A 164 7.82 -0.91 2.00
N ILE A 165 7.78 -1.59 3.14
CA ILE A 165 6.70 -1.46 4.12
C ILE A 165 7.32 -1.31 5.51
N TYR A 166 6.90 -0.28 6.24
CA TYR A 166 7.23 -0.09 7.64
C TYR A 166 5.97 0.29 8.41
N ASP A 167 5.76 -0.36 9.54
CA ASP A 167 4.68 -0.10 10.47
C ASP A 167 5.23 -0.39 11.87
N ASP A 168 5.15 0.61 12.76
CA ASP A 168 5.75 0.53 14.10
C ASP A 168 5.02 -0.47 15.00
N ASP A 169 3.74 -0.73 14.72
CA ASP A 169 2.92 -1.69 15.47
C ASP A 169 3.15 -3.14 15.02
N VAL A 170 3.73 -3.34 13.83
CA VAL A 170 4.02 -4.66 13.28
C VAL A 170 5.36 -5.17 13.81
N LYS A 171 5.29 -5.83 14.96
CA LYS A 171 6.43 -6.44 15.66
C LYS A 171 6.69 -7.84 15.11
N LEU A 172 7.57 -7.92 14.10
CA LEU A 172 7.99 -9.17 13.47
C LEU A 172 9.50 -9.40 13.53
N PHE A 173 10.26 -8.43 14.04
CA PHE A 173 11.72 -8.42 14.02
C PHE A 173 12.32 -8.48 15.43
N GLY A 174 13.64 -8.71 15.48
CA GLY A 174 14.41 -8.82 16.73
C GLY A 174 14.40 -10.23 17.34
N PRO A 175 15.24 -10.50 18.35
CA PRO A 175 15.43 -11.85 18.93
C PRO A 175 14.13 -12.51 19.41
N ASN A 176 13.16 -11.70 19.83
CA ASN A 176 11.87 -12.14 20.37
C ASN A 176 10.66 -11.72 19.51
N GLN A 177 10.88 -11.32 18.25
CA GLN A 177 9.82 -10.80 17.35
C GLN A 177 9.01 -9.65 18.00
N SER A 178 9.70 -8.76 18.70
CA SER A 178 9.10 -7.70 19.50
C SER A 178 9.41 -6.29 18.99
N SER A 179 10.19 -6.16 17.92
CA SER A 179 10.54 -4.87 17.32
C SER A 179 9.93 -4.71 15.91
N PRO A 180 9.59 -3.48 15.52
CA PRO A 180 9.28 -3.17 14.14
C PRO A 180 10.54 -3.23 13.27
N GLY A 181 10.35 -3.24 11.96
CA GLY A 181 11.44 -3.25 10.99
C GLY A 181 10.95 -3.04 9.57
N LEU A 182 11.83 -2.51 8.73
CA LEU A 182 11.54 -2.29 7.32
C LEU A 182 11.47 -3.62 6.58
N GLN A 183 10.31 -3.92 6.01
CA GLN A 183 10.10 -5.05 5.11
C GLN A 183 10.40 -4.62 3.68
N VAL A 184 11.26 -5.38 3.00
CA VAL A 184 11.65 -5.12 1.61
C VAL A 184 11.23 -6.30 0.75
N LYS A 185 10.59 -6.01 -0.38
CA LYS A 185 10.20 -7.01 -1.37
C LYS A 185 10.63 -6.57 -2.76
N SER A 186 11.37 -7.42 -3.46
CA SER A 186 11.76 -7.24 -4.86
C SER A 186 11.09 -8.31 -5.72
N LEU A 187 10.52 -7.90 -6.85
CA LEU A 187 9.88 -8.80 -7.82
C LEU A 187 10.34 -8.43 -9.23
N ILE A 188 10.74 -9.44 -10.00
CA ILE A 188 11.08 -9.29 -11.42
C ILE A 188 10.10 -10.14 -12.22
N GLY A 189 9.44 -9.53 -13.19
CA GLY A 189 8.54 -10.19 -14.14
C GLY A 189 9.03 -10.01 -15.57
N ILE A 190 8.92 -11.05 -16.39
CA ILE A 190 9.18 -11.01 -17.83
C ILE A 190 7.85 -11.31 -18.53
N GLY A 191 7.47 -10.46 -19.49
CA GLY A 191 6.17 -10.53 -20.15
C GLY A 191 6.30 -10.52 -21.67
N LEU A 192 5.52 -11.39 -22.32
CA LEU A 192 5.33 -11.39 -23.78
C LEU A 192 4.24 -10.39 -24.17
N LEU A 193 4.55 -9.54 -25.14
CA LEU A 193 3.64 -8.53 -25.68
C LEU A 193 3.07 -9.05 -27.01
N LEU A 194 1.80 -9.45 -27.00
CA LEU A 194 1.06 -9.77 -28.22
C LEU A 194 0.31 -8.52 -28.68
N LYS A 195 0.61 -8.05 -29.89
CA LYS A 195 -0.19 -7.01 -30.55
C LYS A 195 -1.31 -7.70 -31.33
N PHE A 196 -2.55 -7.38 -30.98
CA PHE A 196 -3.73 -7.65 -31.81
C PHE A 196 -4.14 -6.36 -32.51
#